data_AF-A0A3S9LZM5-F1
#
_entry.id   AF-A0A3S9LZM5-F1
#
_cell.length_a   1.000
_cell.length_b   1.000
_cell.length_c   1.000
_cell.angle_alpha   90.00
_cell.angle_beta   90.00
_cell.angle_gamma   90.00
#
_symmetry.space_group_name_H-M   'P 1'
#
loop_
_entity.id
_entity.type
_entity.pdbx_description
1 polymer ?
#
loop_
_entity_poly.entity_id
_entity_poly.type
_entity_poly.pdbx_seq_one_letter_code
_entity_poly.pdbx_strand_id
1 'polypeptide(L)'
;MELDDDGVRLPRLRMRDVLARGVLFGLGAVVLVAVVALFVPRHSARLEFLAVTGGLSGAGALVFLLTGFAFWGACAGDVRRFRDWRTITGQPEALTVFAPFSLRVGALAAVLAPAAIGLYTVVDAAAYDSWLHSH
;
A
#
# COMPACT_ATOMS: atom_id res chain seq x y z
N MET A 1 27.54 -12.91 -5.72
CA MET A 1 26.06 -12.88 -5.67
C MET A 1 25.63 -14.22 -6.22
N GLU A 2 25.16 -15.12 -5.37
CA GLU A 2 24.78 -16.47 -5.79
C GLU A 2 23.52 -16.41 -6.65
N LEU A 3 23.58 -17.10 -7.79
CA LEU A 3 22.48 -17.31 -8.70
C LEU A 3 22.04 -18.78 -8.56
N ASP A 4 20.74 -19.02 -8.49
CA ASP A 4 20.14 -20.35 -8.59
C ASP A 4 20.40 -20.94 -10.00
N ASP A 5 20.15 -22.24 -10.22
CA ASP A 5 20.34 -22.91 -11.53
C ASP A 5 19.52 -22.24 -12.65
N ASP A 6 18.43 -21.56 -12.28
CA ASP A 6 17.58 -20.77 -13.18
C ASP A 6 18.03 -19.30 -13.34
N GLY A 7 19.20 -18.91 -12.81
CA GLY A 7 19.73 -17.54 -12.88
C GLY A 7 19.06 -16.54 -11.94
N VAL A 8 18.33 -17.01 -10.92
CA VAL A 8 17.61 -16.17 -9.94
C VAL A 8 18.55 -15.76 -8.79
N ARG A 9 18.57 -14.47 -8.42
CA ARG A 9 19.42 -13.98 -7.32
C ARG A 9 18.93 -14.44 -5.95
N LEU A 10 19.77 -15.18 -5.24
CA LEU A 10 19.57 -15.48 -3.82
C LEU A 10 19.99 -14.28 -2.94
N PRO A 11 19.36 -14.07 -1.76
CA PRO A 11 18.25 -14.82 -1.18
C PRO A 11 16.87 -14.41 -1.72
N ARG A 12 15.95 -15.40 -1.74
CA ARG A 12 14.53 -15.23 -2.13
C ARG A 12 13.82 -14.21 -1.23
N LEU A 13 12.83 -13.51 -1.80
CA LEU A 13 12.06 -12.48 -1.08
C LEU A 13 11.23 -13.11 0.04
N ARG A 14 11.41 -12.66 1.28
CA ARG A 14 10.54 -13.05 2.39
C ARG A 14 9.30 -12.15 2.42
N MET A 15 8.14 -12.76 2.68
CA MET A 15 6.86 -12.03 2.75
C MET A 15 6.91 -10.90 3.79
N ARG A 16 7.57 -11.15 4.93
CA ARG A 16 7.77 -10.15 5.99
C ARG A 16 8.46 -8.88 5.47
N ASP A 17 9.52 -9.03 4.68
CA ASP A 17 10.28 -7.89 4.17
C ASP A 17 9.49 -7.10 3.12
N VAL A 18 8.65 -7.80 2.34
CA VAL A 18 7.73 -7.20 1.37
C VAL A 18 6.67 -6.36 2.08
N LEU A 19 6.02 -6.93 3.09
CA LEU A 19 5.01 -6.24 3.90
C LEU A 19 5.62 -5.06 4.67
N ALA A 20 6.78 -5.25 5.29
CA ALA A 20 7.48 -4.19 6.02
C ALA A 20 7.77 -2.97 5.13
N ARG A 21 8.23 -3.20 3.89
CA ARG A 21 8.42 -2.10 2.93
C ARG A 21 7.11 -1.44 2.53
N GLY A 22 6.05 -2.23 2.30
CA GLY A 22 4.71 -1.69 2.03
C GLY A 22 4.21 -0.79 3.16
N VAL A 23 4.38 -1.22 4.42
CA VAL A 23 4.05 -0.43 5.62
C VAL A 23 4.87 0.86 5.68
N LEU A 24 6.18 0.81 5.43
CA LEU A 24 7.03 2.00 5.43
C LEU A 24 6.57 3.04 4.38
N PHE A 25 6.22 2.59 3.17
CA PHE A 25 5.63 3.47 2.16
C PHE A 25 4.25 3.99 2.59
N GLY A 26 3.44 3.16 3.25
CA GLY A 26 2.18 3.56 3.87
C GLY A 26 2.35 4.70 4.86
N LEU A 27 3.31 4.59 5.79
CA LEU A 27 3.61 5.65 6.75
C LEU A 27 4.01 6.96 6.06
N GLY A 28 4.84 6.90 5.02
CA GLY A 28 5.18 8.08 4.21
C GLY A 28 3.94 8.69 3.53
N ALA A 29 3.05 7.85 2.99
CA ALA A 29 1.80 8.29 2.38
C ALA A 29 0.85 8.94 3.40
N VAL A 30 0.81 8.46 4.65
CA VAL A 30 0.03 9.06 5.73
C VAL A 30 0.49 10.49 6.01
N VAL A 31 1.81 10.71 6.11
CA VAL A 31 2.37 12.06 6.29
C VAL A 31 1.97 12.96 5.13
N LEU A 32 2.09 12.49 3.90
CA LEU A 32 1.70 13.24 2.72
C LEU A 32 0.21 13.61 2.72
N VAL A 33 -0.67 12.65 3.02
CA VAL A 33 -2.12 12.89 3.08
C VAL A 33 -2.48 13.86 4.20
N ALA A 34 -1.84 13.75 5.37
CA ALA A 34 -2.03 14.71 6.45
C ALA A 34 -1.63 16.13 6.00
N VAL A 35 -0.48 16.28 5.36
CA VAL A 35 -0.01 17.57 4.83
C VAL A 35 -0.99 18.13 3.79
N VAL A 36 -1.42 17.32 2.81
CA VAL A 36 -2.40 17.75 1.80
C VAL A 36 -3.70 18.19 2.45
N ALA A 37 -4.22 17.43 3.42
CA ALA A 37 -5.46 17.76 4.12
C ALA A 37 -5.39 19.14 4.80
N LEU A 38 -4.23 19.54 5.35
CA LEU A 38 -4.04 20.87 5.95
C LEU A 38 -4.12 22.01 4.93
N PHE A 39 -3.76 21.76 3.67
CA PHE A 39 -3.84 22.74 2.59
C PHE A 39 -5.17 22.74 1.84
N VAL A 40 -6.10 21.82 2.15
CA VAL A 40 -7.46 21.85 1.60
C VAL A 40 -8.25 22.96 2.30
N PRO A 41 -8.68 24.00 1.58
CA PRO A 41 -9.16 25.25 2.16
C PRO A 41 -10.66 25.29 2.43
N ARG A 42 -11.37 24.15 2.43
CA ARG A 42 -12.74 24.09 2.93
C ARG A 42 -12.87 22.85 3.81
N HIS A 43 -13.51 23.01 4.96
CA HIS A 43 -13.77 21.89 5.88
C HIS A 43 -14.49 20.71 5.20
N SER A 44 -15.57 20.97 4.45
CA SER A 44 -16.31 19.94 3.72
C SER A 44 -15.46 19.23 2.65
N ALA A 45 -14.61 19.96 1.93
CA ALA A 45 -13.70 19.37 0.95
C ALA A 45 -12.59 18.53 1.60
N ARG A 46 -12.15 18.91 2.80
CA ARG A 46 -11.17 18.15 3.59
C ARG A 46 -11.77 16.84 4.07
N LEU A 47 -13.01 16.87 4.56
CA LEU A 47 -13.76 15.68 4.95
C LEU A 47 -13.97 14.76 3.74
N GLU A 48 -14.40 15.29 2.61
CA GLU A 48 -14.58 14.51 1.38
C GLU A 48 -13.26 13.88 0.92
N PHE A 49 -12.17 14.66 0.89
CA PHE A 49 -10.84 14.17 0.52
C PHE A 49 -10.39 13.00 1.42
N LEU A 50 -10.53 13.14 2.74
CA LEU A 50 -10.13 12.09 3.69
C LEU A 50 -11.05 10.86 3.61
N ALA A 51 -12.35 11.05 3.42
CA ALA A 51 -13.31 9.96 3.25
C ALA A 51 -13.03 9.16 1.97
N VAL A 52 -12.84 9.84 0.84
CA VAL A 52 -12.51 9.21 -0.45
C VAL A 52 -11.16 8.51 -0.37
N THR A 53 -10.15 9.15 0.23
CA THR A 53 -8.82 8.55 0.41
C THR A 53 -8.90 7.30 1.28
N GLY A 54 -9.60 7.36 2.42
CA GLY A 54 -9.81 6.22 3.31
C GLY A 54 -10.59 5.08 2.66
N GLY A 55 -11.65 5.40 1.93
CA GLY A 55 -12.47 4.41 1.21
C GLY A 55 -11.71 3.71 0.08
N LEU A 56 -11.03 4.48 -0.79
CA LEU A 56 -10.25 3.92 -1.89
C LEU A 56 -9.07 3.09 -1.40
N SER A 57 -8.36 3.56 -0.39
CA SER A 57 -7.26 2.81 0.21
C SER A 57 -7.76 1.56 0.95
N GLY A 58 -8.91 1.61 1.62
CA GLY A 58 -9.53 0.44 2.25
C GLY A 58 -9.91 -0.63 1.23
N ALA A 59 -10.61 -0.23 0.16
CA ALA A 59 -10.97 -1.14 -0.93
C ALA A 59 -9.73 -1.71 -1.64
N GLY A 60 -8.74 -0.86 -1.92
CA GLY A 60 -7.46 -1.26 -2.48
C GLY A 60 -6.71 -2.25 -1.59
N ALA A 61 -6.63 -1.98 -0.28
CA ALA A 61 -5.99 -2.87 0.69
C ALA A 61 -6.60 -4.28 0.63
N LEU A 62 -7.92 -4.37 0.64
CA LEU A 62 -8.64 -5.63 0.57
C LEU A 62 -8.31 -6.39 -0.72
N VAL A 63 -8.49 -5.75 -1.88
CA VAL A 63 -8.26 -6.38 -3.18
C VAL A 63 -6.80 -6.82 -3.33
N PHE A 64 -5.86 -5.91 -3.12
CA PHE A 64 -4.44 -6.18 -3.35
C PHE A 64 -3.84 -7.16 -2.34
N LEU A 65 -4.27 -7.16 -1.08
CA LEU A 65 -3.82 -8.17 -0.11
C LEU A 65 -4.39 -9.54 -0.45
N LEU A 66 -5.69 -9.68 -0.72
CA LEU A 66 -6.30 -10.97 -1.05
C LEU A 66 -5.67 -11.58 -2.30
N THR A 67 -5.56 -10.79 -3.38
CA THR A 67 -4.91 -11.22 -4.62
C THR A 67 -3.43 -11.52 -4.41
N GLY A 68 -2.72 -10.68 -3.63
CA GLY A 68 -1.31 -10.88 -3.31
C GLY A 68 -1.05 -12.16 -2.53
N PHE A 69 -1.86 -12.46 -1.51
CA PHE A 69 -1.74 -13.70 -0.72
C PHE A 69 -2.10 -14.93 -1.53
N ALA A 70 -3.16 -14.86 -2.35
CA ALA A 70 -3.55 -15.96 -3.23
C ALA A 70 -2.43 -16.33 -4.21
N PHE A 71 -1.84 -15.33 -4.87
CA PHE A 71 -0.71 -15.57 -5.77
C PHE A 71 0.56 -15.98 -5.04
N TRP A 72 0.84 -15.42 -3.86
CA TRP A 72 1.99 -15.84 -3.06
C TRP A 72 1.89 -17.32 -2.67
N GLY A 73 0.70 -17.78 -2.25
CA GLY A 73 0.44 -19.19 -1.94
C GLY A 73 0.58 -20.09 -3.17
N ALA A 74 0.07 -19.64 -4.33
CA ALA A 74 0.19 -20.37 -5.59
C ALA A 74 1.64 -20.49 -6.10
N CYS A 75 2.53 -19.55 -5.74
CA CYS A 75 3.94 -19.56 -6.17
C CYS A 75 4.84 -20.52 -5.36
N ALA A 76 4.31 -21.24 -4.36
CA ALA A 76 5.04 -22.25 -3.56
C ALA A 76 6.42 -21.80 -3.01
N GLY A 77 6.61 -20.48 -2.81
CA GLY A 77 7.89 -19.92 -2.33
C GLY A 77 8.91 -19.55 -3.41
N ASP A 78 8.60 -19.70 -4.70
CA ASP A 78 9.37 -19.08 -5.79
C ASP A 78 8.87 -17.65 -6.03
N VAL A 79 9.30 -16.71 -5.18
CA VAL A 79 8.95 -15.29 -5.31
C VAL A 79 10.16 -14.52 -5.81
N ARG A 80 10.09 -14.10 -7.08
CA ARG A 80 11.17 -13.41 -7.79
C ARG A 80 11.09 -11.90 -7.60
N ARG A 81 12.24 -11.21 -7.73
CA ARG A 81 12.27 -9.75 -7.64
C ARG A 81 11.77 -9.16 -8.96
N PHE A 82 11.19 -7.97 -8.90
CA PHE A 82 10.80 -7.20 -10.11
C PHE A 82 11.96 -6.97 -11.09
N ARG A 83 13.20 -6.97 -10.58
CA ARG A 83 14.43 -6.84 -11.38
C ARG A 83 14.75 -8.09 -12.21
N ASP A 84 14.19 -9.24 -11.83
CA ASP A 84 14.37 -10.52 -12.53
C ASP A 84 13.24 -10.71 -13.57
N TRP A 85 12.47 -9.66 -13.89
CA TRP A 85 11.40 -9.71 -14.90
C TRP A 85 11.89 -10.23 -16.27
N ARG A 86 13.16 -9.99 -16.61
CA ARG A 86 13.77 -10.46 -17.86
C ARG A 86 14.05 -11.97 -17.90
N THR A 87 13.98 -12.67 -16.77
CA THR A 87 14.16 -14.13 -16.70
C THR A 87 12.82 -14.88 -16.77
N ILE A 88 11.71 -14.14 -16.97
CA ILE A 88 10.37 -14.70 -17.11
C ILE A 88 10.17 -15.15 -18.56
N THR A 89 9.91 -16.43 -18.74
CA THR A 89 9.66 -17.09 -20.03
C THR A 89 8.19 -17.51 -20.21
N GLY A 90 7.37 -17.50 -19.15
CA GLY A 90 5.96 -17.89 -19.21
C GLY A 90 4.99 -17.07 -18.33
N GLN A 91 3.69 -17.17 -18.63
CA GLN A 91 2.59 -16.58 -17.84
C GLN A 91 2.58 -16.96 -16.36
N PRO A 92 2.81 -18.22 -15.93
CA PRO A 92 2.81 -18.56 -14.50
C PRO A 92 3.99 -17.91 -13.75
N GLU A 93 5.11 -17.66 -14.43
CA GLU A 93 6.27 -17.00 -13.81
C GLU A 93 6.03 -15.50 -13.57
N ALA A 94 5.14 -14.85 -14.33
CA ALA A 94 4.74 -13.46 -14.08
C ALA A 94 4.06 -13.28 -12.70
N LEU A 95 3.37 -14.31 -12.20
CA LEU A 95 2.73 -14.30 -10.88
C LEU A 95 3.75 -14.18 -9.75
N THR A 96 4.96 -14.68 -9.94
CA THR A 96 6.05 -14.62 -8.94
C THR A 96 6.53 -13.19 -8.67
N VAL A 97 6.34 -12.28 -9.63
CA VAL A 97 6.63 -10.85 -9.49
C VAL A 97 5.40 -10.03 -9.11
N PHE A 98 4.22 -10.44 -9.58
CA PHE A 98 2.98 -9.74 -9.28
C PHE A 98 2.51 -9.92 -7.82
N ALA A 99 2.77 -11.08 -7.22
CA ALA A 99 2.48 -11.35 -5.82
C ALA A 99 3.16 -10.36 -4.85
N PRO A 100 4.49 -10.15 -4.87
CA PRO A 100 5.15 -9.19 -3.99
C PRO A 100 4.78 -7.74 -4.29
N PHE A 101 4.41 -7.41 -5.53
CA PHE A 101 3.90 -6.08 -5.88
C PHE A 101 2.54 -5.83 -5.21
N SER A 102 1.59 -6.75 -5.40
CA SER A 102 0.26 -6.67 -4.82
C SER A 102 0.31 -6.58 -3.30
N LEU A 103 1.14 -7.40 -2.63
CA LEU A 103 1.29 -7.32 -1.18
C LEU A 103 1.86 -5.98 -0.68
N ARG A 104 2.76 -5.32 -1.44
CA ARG A 104 3.27 -3.99 -1.06
C ARG A 104 2.21 -2.92 -1.17
N VAL A 105 1.48 -2.89 -2.30
CA VAL A 105 0.41 -1.93 -2.54
C VAL A 105 -0.71 -2.14 -1.52
N GLY A 106 -1.08 -3.38 -1.27
CA GLY A 106 -2.08 -3.76 -0.26
C GLY A 106 -1.66 -3.33 1.15
N ALA A 107 -0.41 -3.59 1.56
CA ALA A 107 0.09 -3.19 2.88
C ALA A 107 0.19 -1.66 3.05
N LEU A 108 0.62 -0.95 2.01
CA LEU A 108 0.61 0.52 1.99
C LEU A 108 -0.80 1.04 2.21
N ALA A 109 -1.75 0.53 1.42
CA ALA A 109 -3.15 0.95 1.47
C ALA A 109 -3.80 0.58 2.82
N ALA A 110 -3.42 -0.55 3.41
CA ALA A 110 -3.89 -1.00 4.73
C ALA A 110 -3.43 -0.08 5.88
N VAL A 111 -2.29 0.59 5.73
CA VAL A 111 -1.82 1.61 6.68
C VAL A 111 -2.52 2.95 6.42
N LEU A 112 -2.65 3.31 5.14
CA LEU A 112 -3.21 4.61 4.74
C LEU A 112 -4.71 4.73 5.10
N ALA A 113 -5.48 3.66 4.91
CA ALA A 113 -6.92 3.66 5.15
C ALA A 113 -7.33 4.06 6.57
N PRO A 114 -6.89 3.36 7.64
CA PRO A 114 -7.25 3.73 9.00
C PRO A 114 -6.70 5.10 9.40
N ALA A 115 -5.54 5.52 8.88
CA ALA A 115 -5.00 6.84 9.15
C ALA A 115 -5.83 7.97 8.52
N ALA A 116 -6.27 7.81 7.27
CA ALA A 116 -7.16 8.76 6.60
C ALA A 116 -8.52 8.86 7.31
N ILE A 117 -9.08 7.72 7.74
CA ILE A 117 -10.33 7.67 8.52
C ILE A 117 -10.13 8.32 9.90
N GLY A 118 -9.00 8.07 10.57
CA GLY A 118 -8.70 8.71 11.85
C GLY A 118 -8.52 10.22 11.72
N LEU A 119 -7.90 10.70 10.64
CA LEU A 119 -7.84 12.13 10.35
C LEU A 119 -9.23 12.70 10.05
N TYR A 120 -10.07 11.96 9.32
CA TYR A 120 -11.45 12.36 9.05
C TYR A 120 -12.22 12.60 10.35
N THR A 121 -12.16 11.67 11.30
CA THR A 121 -12.89 11.82 12.57
C THR A 121 -12.36 12.97 13.42
N VAL A 122 -11.05 13.24 13.39
CA VAL A 122 -10.45 14.41 14.06
C VAL A 122 -10.91 15.72 13.43
N VAL A 123 -10.98 15.80 12.10
CA VAL A 123 -11.45 16.99 11.37
C VAL A 123 -12.95 17.20 11.58
N ASP A 124 -13.73 16.12 11.60
CA ASP A 124 -15.18 16.16 11.81
C ASP A 124 -15.54 16.63 13.23
N ALA A 125 -14.77 16.19 14.23
CA ALA A 125 -14.93 16.60 15.62
C ALA A 125 -14.36 17.99 15.97
N ALA A 126 -13.79 18.70 14.98
CA ALA A 126 -13.17 20.00 15.23
C ALA A 126 -14.24 21.07 15.56
N ALA A 127 -14.01 21.84 16.64
CA ALA A 127 -14.92 22.90 17.04
C ALA A 127 -15.05 24.00 15.98
N TYR A 128 -16.22 24.65 15.89
CA TYR A 128 -16.52 25.69 14.91
C TYR A 128 -15.53 26.87 14.94
N ASP A 129 -15.00 27.20 16.12
CA ASP A 129 -14.03 28.30 16.31
C ASP A 129 -12.56 27.85 16.11
N SER A 130 -12.33 26.59 15.74
CA SER A 130 -10.98 26.09 15.50
C SER A 130 -10.48 26.47 14.11
N TRP A 131 -9.16 26.65 13.97
CA TRP A 131 -8.53 26.91 12.68
C TRP A 131 -8.85 25.81 11.63
N LEU A 132 -9.11 24.59 12.09
CA LEU A 132 -9.53 23.44 11.28
C LEU A 132 -10.92 23.58 10.65
N HIS A 133 -11.78 24.44 11.21
CA HIS A 133 -13.13 24.69 10.71
C HIS A 133 -13.23 26.05 9.98
N SER A 134 -12.38 27.01 10.34
CA SER A 134 -12.45 28.42 9.88
C SER A 134 -11.82 28.72 8.50
N HIS A 135 -11.31 27.72 7.78
CA HIS A 135 -10.81 27.87 6.41
C HIS A 135 -11.57 26.91 5.49
#